data_AF-A0A970J6Q1-F1
#
_entry.id   AF-A0A970J6Q1-F1
#
_cell.length_a   1.000
_cell.length_b   1.000
_cell.length_c   1.000
_cell.angle_alpha   90.00
_cell.angle_beta   90.00
_cell.angle_gamma   90.00
#
_symmetry.space_group_name_H-M   'P 1'
#
loop_
_entity.id
_entity.type
_entity.pdbx_description
1 polymer ?
#
loop_
_entity_poly.entity_id
_entity_poly.type
_entity_poly.pdbx_seq_one_letter_code
_entity_poly.pdbx_strand_id
1 'polypeptide(L)'
;MITINGQPHLGLITDNRVLMTALLAWAVAQVLKIVSWAVTRGKFNVRRLVEPGGMPSSHSAFVTSLATGIGISEGFDSTLFALAAVFALVVMYDAAGVRRAAGKQARVLNAIIEDLNRREVHPERLRELLGHTPVEVVVGALLGIVVAVWRL
;
A
#
# COMPACT_ATOMS: atom_id res chain seq x y z
N MET A 1 -24.64 -11.01 -21.59
CA MET A 1 -23.26 -10.49 -21.59
C MET A 1 -23.35 -9.05 -22.06
N ILE A 2 -23.18 -8.10 -21.15
CA ILE A 2 -23.28 -6.67 -21.47
C ILE A 2 -22.01 -6.33 -22.27
N THR A 3 -22.14 -5.56 -23.35
CA THR A 3 -21.03 -5.07 -24.17
C THR A 3 -21.31 -3.61 -24.49
N ILE A 4 -20.28 -2.76 -24.40
CA ILE A 4 -20.30 -1.40 -24.97
C ILE A 4 -19.32 -1.42 -26.13
N ASN A 5 -19.76 -1.04 -27.33
CA ASN A 5 -18.94 -0.98 -28.56
C ASN A 5 -18.22 -2.28 -28.95
N GLY A 6 -18.83 -3.45 -28.71
CA GLY A 6 -18.35 -4.72 -29.25
C GLY A 6 -17.08 -5.31 -28.61
N GLN A 7 -16.50 -4.65 -27.60
CA GLN A 7 -15.38 -5.20 -26.83
C GLN A 7 -15.88 -5.89 -25.55
N PRO A 8 -15.36 -7.07 -25.19
CA PRO A 8 -15.65 -7.65 -23.87
C PRO A 8 -15.18 -6.69 -22.78
N HIS A 9 -15.99 -6.44 -21.76
CA HIS A 9 -15.69 -5.46 -20.70
C HIS A 9 -14.30 -5.60 -20.07
N LEU A 10 -13.76 -6.82 -20.02
CA LEU A 10 -12.41 -7.11 -19.55
C LEU A 10 -11.32 -6.47 -20.42
N GLY A 11 -11.50 -6.42 -21.75
CA GLY A 11 -10.55 -5.79 -22.67
C GLY A 11 -10.42 -4.28 -22.44
N LEU A 12 -11.54 -3.61 -22.18
CA LEU A 12 -11.58 -2.17 -21.89
C LEU A 12 -10.83 -1.81 -20.59
N ILE A 13 -10.86 -2.69 -19.58
CA ILE A 13 -10.16 -2.48 -18.32
C ILE A 13 -8.65 -2.71 -18.50
N THR A 14 -8.26 -3.73 -19.26
CA THR A 14 -6.85 -4.02 -19.54
C THR A 14 -6.18 -2.99 -20.45
N ASP A 15 -6.96 -2.30 -21.28
CA ASP A 15 -6.46 -1.23 -22.15
C ASP A 15 -6.23 0.08 -21.40
N ASN A 16 -6.75 0.21 -20.17
CA ASN A 16 -6.49 1.39 -19.34
C ASN A 16 -5.02 1.39 -18.86
N ARG A 17 -4.18 2.10 -19.61
CA ARG A 17 -2.74 2.16 -19.37
C ARG A 17 -2.41 2.65 -17.97
N VAL A 18 -3.08 3.69 -17.49
CA VAL A 18 -2.86 4.26 -16.15
C VAL A 18 -3.16 3.24 -15.07
N LEU A 19 -4.32 2.57 -15.13
CA LEU A 19 -4.69 1.52 -14.18
C LEU A 19 -3.68 0.37 -14.20
N MET A 20 -3.31 -0.10 -15.38
CA MET A 20 -2.33 -1.17 -15.53
C MET A 20 -0.95 -0.78 -15.01
N THR A 21 -0.56 0.50 -15.11
CA THR A 21 0.72 1.00 -14.57
C THR A 21 0.69 1.02 -13.06
N ALA A 22 -0.42 1.47 -12.48
CA ALA A 22 -0.62 1.43 -11.03
C ALA A 22 -0.56 -0.02 -10.51
N LEU A 23 -1.27 -0.96 -11.15
CA LEU A 23 -1.25 -2.38 -10.78
C LEU A 23 0.16 -2.98 -10.90
N LEU A 24 0.92 -2.60 -11.93
CA LEU A 24 2.31 -3.01 -12.07
C LEU A 24 3.17 -2.46 -10.93
N ALA A 25 3.06 -1.17 -10.59
CA ALA A 25 3.81 -0.56 -9.49
C ALA A 25 3.51 -1.26 -8.15
N TRP A 26 2.24 -1.60 -7.92
CA TRP A 26 1.83 -2.40 -6.77
C TRP A 26 2.49 -3.78 -6.77
N ALA A 27 2.46 -4.50 -7.90
CA ALA A 27 3.04 -5.83 -8.02
C ALA A 27 4.57 -5.79 -7.79
N VAL A 28 5.26 -4.82 -8.40
CA VAL A 28 6.71 -4.59 -8.21
C VAL A 28 7.01 -4.32 -6.74
N ALA A 29 6.23 -3.47 -6.07
CA ALA A 29 6.41 -3.19 -4.65
C ALA A 29 6.26 -4.44 -3.77
N GLN A 30 5.29 -5.32 -4.08
CA GLN A 30 5.10 -6.58 -3.35
C GLN A 30 6.28 -7.53 -3.55
N VAL A 31 6.79 -7.66 -4.78
CA VAL A 31 7.98 -8.47 -5.06
C VAL A 31 9.20 -7.92 -4.33
N LEU A 32 9.45 -6.61 -4.42
CA LEU A 32 10.56 -5.96 -3.72
C LEU A 32 10.47 -6.12 -2.20
N LYS A 33 9.27 -6.15 -1.63
CA LYS A 33 9.07 -6.41 -0.20
C LYS A 33 9.57 -7.80 0.21
N ILE A 34 9.26 -8.82 -0.59
CA ILE A 34 9.73 -10.20 -0.33
C ILE A 34 11.26 -10.26 -0.41
N VAL A 35 11.85 -9.62 -1.42
CA VAL A 35 13.30 -9.58 -1.63
C VAL A 35 14.00 -8.84 -0.49
N SER A 36 13.53 -7.64 -0.16
CA SER A 36 14.07 -6.83 0.95
C SER A 36 14.05 -7.61 2.27
N TRP A 37 12.98 -8.36 2.52
CA TRP A 37 12.86 -9.20 3.71
C TRP A 37 13.84 -10.38 3.70
N ALA A 38 13.95 -11.06 2.56
CA ALA A 38 14.85 -12.20 2.38
C ALA A 38 16.31 -11.80 2.58
N VAL A 39 16.73 -10.64 2.04
CA VAL A 39 18.08 -10.11 2.22
C VAL A 39 18.35 -9.73 3.68
N THR A 40 17.40 -9.08 4.36
CA THR A 40 17.61 -8.58 5.72
C THR A 40 17.59 -9.69 6.79
N ARG A 41 16.87 -10.80 6.56
CA ARG A 41 16.66 -11.86 7.57
C ARG A 41 17.16 -13.25 7.16
N GLY A 42 17.70 -13.41 5.96
CA GLY A 42 18.28 -14.67 5.48
C GLY A 42 17.28 -15.83 5.36
N LYS A 43 15.98 -15.55 5.37
CA LYS A 43 14.91 -16.56 5.24
C LYS A 43 13.95 -16.11 4.15
N PHE A 44 13.39 -17.03 3.37
CA PHE A 44 12.25 -16.75 2.50
C PHE A 44 10.96 -17.09 3.25
N ASN A 45 10.05 -16.13 3.39
CA ASN A 45 8.75 -16.37 4.01
C ASN A 45 7.66 -15.66 3.21
N VAL A 46 7.00 -16.43 2.34
CA VAL A 46 5.94 -15.94 1.44
C VAL A 46 4.71 -15.44 2.23
N ARG A 47 4.53 -15.88 3.48
CA ARG A 47 3.42 -15.47 4.35
C ARG A 47 3.44 -13.97 4.66
N ARG A 48 4.58 -13.30 4.45
CA ARG A 48 4.75 -11.83 4.57
C ARG A 48 4.06 -11.01 3.48
N LEU A 49 3.67 -11.60 2.34
CA LEU A 49 2.86 -10.91 1.32
C LEU A 49 1.53 -10.38 1.89
N VAL A 50 1.01 -11.07 2.91
CA VAL A 50 -0.28 -10.78 3.53
C VAL A 50 -0.12 -10.07 4.89
N GLU A 51 1.12 -9.96 5.40
CA GLU A 51 1.38 -9.24 6.65
C GLU A 51 1.43 -7.72 6.43
N PRO A 52 0.79 -6.91 7.31
CA PRO A 52 0.91 -5.46 7.27
C PRO A 52 2.37 -4.99 7.47
N GLY A 53 2.78 -3.93 6.75
CA GLY A 53 4.11 -3.30 6.85
C GLY A 53 5.15 -3.79 5.83
N GLY A 54 6.40 -3.31 5.99
CA GLY A 54 7.56 -3.70 5.18
C GLY A 54 7.92 -2.70 4.06
N MET A 55 9.17 -2.75 3.62
CA MET A 55 9.73 -1.84 2.60
C MET A 55 9.76 -2.52 1.23
N PRO A 56 9.31 -1.88 0.14
CA PRO A 56 8.59 -0.60 0.05
C PRO A 56 7.08 -0.74 0.31
N SER A 57 6.39 0.38 0.61
CA SER A 57 4.94 0.35 0.76
C SER A 57 4.23 0.18 -0.59
N SER A 58 3.50 -0.93 -0.75
CA SER A 58 2.74 -1.23 -1.97
C SER A 58 1.51 -0.35 -2.16
N HIS A 59 0.89 0.12 -1.08
CA HIS A 59 -0.23 1.07 -1.17
C HIS A 59 0.25 2.43 -1.67
N SER A 60 1.39 2.92 -1.15
CA SER A 60 1.98 4.17 -1.60
C SER A 60 2.43 4.08 -3.06
N ALA A 61 3.08 2.98 -3.47
CA ALA A 61 3.47 2.78 -4.87
C ALA A 61 2.26 2.75 -5.81
N PHE A 62 1.16 2.12 -5.40
CA PHE A 62 -0.07 2.04 -6.19
C PHE A 62 -0.70 3.42 -6.44
N VAL A 63 -0.97 4.18 -5.37
CA VAL A 63 -1.70 5.46 -5.49
C VAL A 63 -0.86 6.58 -6.09
N THR A 64 0.45 6.57 -5.87
CA THR A 64 1.36 7.54 -6.50
C THR A 64 1.58 7.24 -7.97
N SER A 65 1.69 5.96 -8.36
CA SER A 65 1.74 5.57 -9.77
C SER A 65 0.45 5.96 -10.51
N LEU A 66 -0.71 5.80 -9.87
CA LEU A 66 -1.99 6.27 -10.39
C LEU A 66 -2.00 7.79 -10.58
N ALA A 67 -1.67 8.56 -9.55
CA ALA A 67 -1.67 10.02 -9.62
C ALA A 67 -0.68 10.54 -10.67
N THR A 68 0.55 10.01 -10.70
CA THR A 68 1.54 10.37 -11.72
C THR A 68 1.08 9.97 -13.12
N GLY A 69 0.49 8.80 -13.28
CA GLY A 69 -0.02 8.34 -14.58
C GLY A 69 -1.17 9.21 -15.11
N ILE A 70 -2.07 9.66 -14.23
CA ILE A 70 -3.10 10.65 -14.58
C ILE A 70 -2.45 11.97 -14.96
N GLY A 71 -1.47 12.45 -14.20
CA GLY A 71 -0.75 13.69 -14.51
C GLY A 71 -0.05 13.66 -15.87
N ILE A 72 0.54 12.51 -16.24
CA ILE A 72 1.16 12.30 -17.55
C ILE A 72 0.10 12.22 -18.66
N SER A 73 -1.02 11.53 -18.42
CA SER A 73 -2.02 11.24 -19.47
C SER A 73 -3.02 12.37 -19.72
N GLU A 74 -3.40 13.10 -18.67
CA GLU A 74 -4.47 14.11 -18.69
C GLU A 74 -3.99 15.51 -18.27
N GLY A 75 -2.72 15.64 -17.85
CA GLY A 75 -2.14 16.90 -17.39
C GLY A 75 -2.17 17.06 -15.87
N PHE A 76 -1.13 17.67 -15.32
CA PHE A 76 -0.99 17.95 -13.89
C PHE A 76 -1.88 19.10 -13.40
N ASP A 77 -2.45 19.88 -14.31
CA ASP A 77 -3.45 20.94 -14.07
C ASP A 77 -4.90 20.41 -14.11
N SER A 78 -5.10 19.14 -14.48
CA SER A 78 -6.42 18.53 -14.55
C SER A 78 -7.07 18.34 -13.17
N THR A 79 -8.39 18.48 -13.12
CA THR A 79 -9.19 18.16 -11.92
C THR A 79 -9.02 16.70 -11.50
N LEU A 80 -8.82 15.79 -12.46
CA LEU A 80 -8.62 14.37 -12.16
C LEU A 80 -7.27 14.11 -11.48
N PHE A 81 -6.20 14.80 -11.91
CA PHE A 81 -4.93 14.76 -11.21
C PHE A 81 -5.06 15.29 -9.79
N ALA A 82 -5.73 16.44 -9.59
CA ALA A 82 -5.96 17.00 -8.26
C ALA A 82 -6.68 16.01 -7.32
N LEU A 83 -7.73 15.35 -7.82
CA LEU A 83 -8.44 14.31 -7.08
C LEU A 83 -7.52 13.12 -6.73
N ALA A 84 -6.77 12.62 -7.71
CA ALA A 84 -5.87 11.48 -7.52
C ALA A 84 -4.72 11.79 -6.56
N ALA A 85 -4.18 13.00 -6.62
CA ALA A 85 -3.13 13.47 -5.73
C ALA A 85 -3.61 13.57 -4.28
N VAL A 86 -4.78 14.18 -4.04
CA VAL A 86 -5.38 14.23 -2.70
C VAL A 86 -5.67 12.83 -2.18
N PHE A 87 -6.23 11.95 -3.02
CA PHE A 87 -6.47 10.56 -2.67
C PHE A 87 -5.16 9.84 -2.28
N ALA A 88 -4.09 10.03 -3.06
CA ALA A 88 -2.78 9.45 -2.76
C ALA A 88 -2.23 9.92 -1.40
N LEU A 89 -2.35 11.21 -1.10
CA LEU A 89 -1.92 11.77 0.19
C LEU A 89 -2.69 11.18 1.37
N VAL A 90 -4.01 11.05 1.27
CA VAL A 90 -4.85 10.45 2.32
C VAL A 90 -4.45 8.99 2.57
N VAL A 91 -4.27 8.20 1.50
CA VAL A 91 -3.86 6.80 1.62
C VAL A 91 -2.46 6.67 2.22
N MET A 92 -1.52 7.53 1.82
CA MET A 92 -0.18 7.55 2.39
C MET A 92 -0.18 7.93 3.87
N TYR A 93 -1.01 8.89 4.27
CA TYR A 93 -1.16 9.30 5.67
C TYR A 93 -1.74 8.18 6.54
N ASP A 94 -2.79 7.49 6.08
CA ASP A 94 -3.37 6.34 6.80
C ASP A 94 -2.36 5.19 6.93
N ALA A 95 -1.60 4.91 5.86
CA ALA A 95 -0.58 3.88 5.84
C ALA A 95 0.56 4.14 6.84
N ALA A 96 1.00 5.41 6.99
CA ALA A 96 2.12 5.79 7.85
C ALA A 96 1.75 6.13 9.30
N GLY A 97 0.62 6.81 9.50
CA GLY A 97 0.28 7.49 10.75
C GLY A 97 -0.73 6.71 11.58
N VAL A 98 -1.96 6.63 11.08
CA VAL A 98 -3.12 6.15 11.84
C VAL A 98 -2.94 4.69 12.26
N ARG A 99 -2.58 3.81 11.33
CA ARG A 99 -2.40 2.37 11.62
C ARG A 99 -1.25 2.11 12.59
N ARG A 100 -0.16 2.88 12.53
CA ARG A 100 0.95 2.76 13.47
C ARG A 100 0.58 3.22 14.87
N ALA A 101 -0.19 4.30 14.99
CA ALA A 101 -0.65 4.80 16.29
C ALA A 101 -1.58 3.79 16.97
N ALA A 102 -2.56 3.26 16.23
CA ALA A 102 -3.47 2.23 16.72
C ALA A 102 -2.72 0.95 17.17
N GLY A 103 -1.72 0.51 16.40
CA GLY A 103 -0.87 -0.63 16.78
C GLY A 103 -0.05 -0.40 18.05
N LYS A 104 0.49 0.81 18.26
CA LYS A 104 1.18 1.17 19.50
C LYS A 104 0.22 1.16 20.69
N GLN A 105 -0.99 1.71 20.53
CA GLN A 105 -2.02 1.69 21.57
C GLN A 105 -2.43 0.26 21.93
N ALA A 106 -2.67 -0.60 20.93
CA ALA A 106 -2.99 -2.01 21.14
C ALA A 106 -1.89 -2.74 21.95
N ARG A 107 -0.62 -2.48 21.65
CA ARG A 107 0.51 -3.06 22.39
C ARG A 107 0.54 -2.60 23.86
N VAL A 108 0.37 -1.31 24.11
CA VAL A 108 0.34 -0.76 25.47
C VAL A 108 -0.84 -1.35 26.25
N LEU A 109 -2.01 -1.45 25.62
CA LEU A 109 -3.20 -2.02 26.26
C LEU A 109 -3.04 -3.52 26.55
N ASN A 110 -2.49 -4.30 25.61
CA ASN A 110 -2.16 -5.71 25.84
C ASN A 110 -1.20 -5.87 27.04
N ALA A 111 -0.19 -5.00 27.17
CA ALA A 111 0.76 -5.03 28.29
C ALA A 111 0.13 -4.68 29.64
N ILE A 112 -0.75 -3.65 29.68
CA ILE A 112 -1.50 -3.28 30.89
C ILE A 112 -2.39 -4.44 31.34
N ILE A 113 -3.08 -5.09 30.40
CA ILE A 113 -3.94 -6.23 30.70
C ILE A 113 -3.10 -7.41 31.23
N GLU A 114 -1.93 -7.69 30.64
CA GLU A 114 -1.04 -8.76 31.11
C GLU A 114 -0.58 -8.53 32.56
N ASP A 115 -0.25 -7.29 32.93
CA ASP A 115 0.22 -6.94 34.28
C ASP A 115 -0.90 -7.00 35.33
N LEU A 116 -2.10 -6.52 34.98
CA LEU A 116 -3.29 -6.56 35.84
C LEU A 116 -3.78 -7.99 36.09
N ASN A 117 -3.59 -8.89 35.13
CA ASN A 117 -4.27 -10.17 35.10
C ASN A 117 -3.45 -11.32 35.70
N ARG A 118 -3.09 -11.17 36.99
CA ARG A 118 -2.49 -12.26 37.80
C ARG A 118 -3.46 -13.38 38.16
N ARG A 119 -4.74 -13.32 37.75
CA ARG A 119 -5.78 -14.31 38.07
C ARG A 119 -6.75 -14.53 36.89
N GLU A 120 -6.38 -15.50 36.04
CA GLU A 120 -7.27 -16.39 35.27
C GLU A 120 -8.47 -15.82 34.50
N VAL A 121 -8.25 -14.87 33.61
CA VAL A 121 -9.14 -14.68 32.45
C VAL A 121 -8.27 -14.49 31.22
N HIS A 122 -8.27 -15.39 30.24
CA HIS A 122 -7.54 -15.15 28.98
C HIS A 122 -8.22 -14.00 28.21
N PRO A 123 -7.69 -12.75 28.25
CA PRO A 123 -8.31 -11.66 27.52
C PRO A 123 -7.91 -11.81 26.04
N GLU A 124 -8.86 -11.61 25.13
CA GLU A 124 -8.56 -11.56 23.71
C GLU A 124 -7.54 -10.43 23.47
N ARG A 125 -6.35 -10.79 22.99
CA ARG A 125 -5.30 -9.82 22.67
C ARG A 125 -5.71 -9.00 21.46
N LEU A 126 -5.57 -7.69 21.55
CA LEU A 126 -5.75 -6.80 20.42
C LEU A 126 -4.67 -7.08 19.36
N ARG A 127 -5.08 -7.05 18.09
CA ARG A 127 -4.13 -7.12 16.97
C ARG A 127 -3.23 -5.89 16.98
N GLU A 128 -1.94 -6.11 17.22
CA GLU A 128 -0.92 -5.08 17.08
C GLU A 128 -0.67 -4.78 15.59
N LEU A 129 -1.41 -3.83 15.05
CA LEU A 129 -1.27 -3.41 13.66
C LEU A 129 0.13 -2.84 13.40
N LEU A 130 0.90 -3.53 12.54
CA LEU A 130 2.15 -3.01 12.01
C LEU A 130 1.84 -2.09 10.82
N GLY A 131 1.60 -0.81 11.07
CA GLY A 131 1.55 0.19 9.99
C GLY A 131 2.93 0.42 9.37
N HIS A 132 2.96 1.06 8.19
CA HIS A 132 4.21 1.34 7.49
C HIS A 132 4.99 2.46 8.18
N THR A 133 6.32 2.39 8.19
CA THR A 133 7.11 3.55 8.61
C THR A 133 6.98 4.69 7.57
N PRO A 134 7.17 5.96 7.97
CA PRO A 134 7.15 7.07 7.00
C PRO A 134 8.14 6.86 5.86
N VAL A 135 9.31 6.27 6.16
CA VAL A 135 10.33 5.94 5.15
C VAL A 135 9.81 4.87 4.17
N GLU A 136 9.16 3.81 4.64
CA GLU A 136 8.56 2.79 3.77
C GLU A 136 7.51 3.39 2.81
N VAL A 137 6.72 4.36 3.30
CA VAL A 137 5.73 5.10 2.50
C VAL A 137 6.40 5.98 1.45
N VAL A 138 7.45 6.72 1.82
CA VAL A 138 8.21 7.57 0.88
C VAL A 138 8.90 6.73 -0.19
N VAL A 139 9.57 5.63 0.17
CA VAL A 139 10.21 4.73 -0.80
C VAL A 139 9.16 4.10 -1.73
N GLY A 140 8.00 3.72 -1.20
CA GLY A 140 6.86 3.25 -2.00
C GLY A 140 6.38 4.32 -2.98
N ALA A 141 6.22 5.56 -2.53
CA ALA A 141 5.81 6.68 -3.39
C ALA A 141 6.79 6.94 -4.53
N LEU A 142 8.09 6.98 -4.23
CA LEU A 142 9.14 7.13 -5.25
C LEU A 142 9.12 5.99 -6.26
N LEU A 143 8.95 4.74 -5.79
CA LEU A 143 8.80 3.59 -6.69
C LEU A 143 7.60 3.73 -7.62
N GLY A 144 6.44 4.17 -7.10
CA GLY A 144 5.24 4.38 -7.90
C GLY A 144 5.43 5.43 -8.99
N ILE A 145 6.06 6.56 -8.66
CA ILE A 145 6.42 7.63 -9.60
C ILE A 145 7.35 7.09 -10.69
N VAL A 146 8.43 6.38 -10.30
CA VAL A 146 9.40 5.83 -11.25
C VAL A 146 8.75 4.83 -12.21
N VAL A 147 7.90 3.93 -11.70
CA VAL A 147 7.19 2.97 -12.55
C VAL A 147 6.22 3.67 -13.51
N ALA A 148 5.56 4.74 -13.06
CA ALA A 148 4.69 5.55 -13.91
C ALA A 148 5.46 6.20 -15.05
N VAL A 149 6.54 6.92 -14.74
CA VAL A 149 7.40 7.62 -15.72
C VAL A 149 8.08 6.66 -16.68
N TRP A 150 8.42 5.44 -16.23
CA TRP A 150 9.05 4.44 -17.09
C TRP A 150 8.07 3.80 -18.10
N ARG A 151 6.79 3.68 -17.73
CA ARG A 151 5.79 2.92 -18.52
C ARG A 151 4.87 3.81 -19.38
N LEU A 152 4.65 5.06 -19.00
CA LEU A 152 3.74 6.01 -19.64
C LEU A 152 4.52 7.13 -20.32
#